data_AF-A0A2H0L3A0-F1
#
_entry.id   AF-A0A2H0L3A0-F1
#
_cell.length_a   1.000
_cell.length_b   1.000
_cell.length_c   1.000
_cell.angle_alpha   90.00
_cell.angle_beta   90.00
_cell.angle_gamma   90.00
#
_symmetry.space_group_name_H-M   'P 1'
#
loop_
_entity.id
_entity.type
_entity.pdbx_description
1 polymer ?
#
loop_
_entity_poly.entity_id
_entity_poly.type
_entity_poly.pdbx_seq_one_letter_code
_entity_poly.pdbx_strand_id
1 'polypeptide(L)'
;MSKLKNYFRLLAEDKEKGPCSRFWYPVLGAASKGYGRAVEIRRKNYETGKRPRRKLPFPVVSVGNLTWGGSGKTPFVEYLAYRINEIQKRALILTRGYSQDEVVQYREHLPYVLVGTGKDRYETAMAIREKHRVDLGIL
;
A
#
# COMPACT_ATOMS: atom_id res chain seq x y z
N MET A 1 -22.90 -15.38 -0.41
CA MET A 1 -21.84 -14.49 0.13
C MET A 1 -21.57 -13.23 -0.71
N SER A 2 -21.74 -13.23 -2.04
CA SER A 2 -21.47 -12.04 -2.89
C SER A 2 -22.45 -10.86 -2.67
N LYS A 3 -23.74 -11.15 -2.51
CA LYS A 3 -24.78 -10.11 -2.29
C LYS A 3 -24.53 -9.25 -1.04
N LEU A 4 -24.11 -9.88 0.06
CA LEU A 4 -23.82 -9.18 1.32
C LEU A 4 -22.57 -8.29 1.21
N LYS A 5 -21.50 -8.78 0.56
CA LYS A 5 -20.30 -7.99 0.29
C LYS A 5 -20.60 -6.78 -0.59
N ASN A 6 -21.44 -6.96 -1.63
CA ASN A 6 -21.86 -5.87 -2.49
C ASN A 6 -22.73 -4.85 -1.76
N TYR A 7 -23.63 -5.29 -0.88
CA TYR A 7 -24.44 -4.38 -0.07
C TYR A 7 -23.57 -3.48 0.82
N PHE A 8 -22.63 -4.04 1.57
CA PHE A 8 -21.71 -3.23 2.40
C PHE A 8 -20.79 -2.34 1.57
N ARG A 9 -20.36 -2.80 0.38
CA ARG A 9 -19.60 -1.96 -0.55
C ARG A 9 -20.42 -0.75 -1.00
N LEU A 10 -21.65 -0.95 -1.46
CA LEU A 10 -22.52 0.14 -1.91
C LEU A 10 -22.91 1.09 -0.77
N LEU A 11 -23.07 0.55 0.45
CA LEU A 11 -23.30 1.35 1.65
C LEU A 11 -22.09 2.23 1.99
N ALA A 12 -20.87 1.72 1.85
CA ALA A 12 -19.65 2.49 2.08
C ALA A 12 -19.24 3.40 0.91
N GLU A 13 -19.75 3.16 -0.30
CA GLU A 13 -19.73 4.11 -1.44
C GLU A 13 -20.86 5.16 -1.36
N ASP A 14 -21.68 5.14 -0.31
CA ASP A 14 -22.84 6.02 -0.09
C ASP A 14 -23.92 5.94 -1.20
N LYS A 15 -24.00 4.79 -1.87
CA LYS A 15 -24.94 4.50 -2.98
C LYS A 15 -26.21 3.78 -2.54
N GLU A 16 -26.29 3.29 -1.30
CA GLU A 16 -27.46 2.56 -0.74
C GLU A 16 -28.27 3.42 0.23
N LYS A 17 -29.45 3.86 -0.19
CA LYS A 17 -30.36 4.72 0.61
C LYS A 17 -31.59 3.99 1.16
N GLY A 18 -31.54 2.66 1.26
CA GLY A 18 -32.65 1.84 1.75
C GLY A 18 -32.93 2.00 3.25
N PRO A 19 -34.11 1.55 3.75
CA PRO A 19 -34.49 1.69 5.16
C PRO A 19 -33.50 1.04 6.14
N CYS A 20 -32.90 -0.09 5.76
CA CYS A 20 -31.90 -0.78 6.57
C CYS A 20 -30.55 -0.06 6.62
N SER A 21 -30.19 0.79 5.64
CA SER A 21 -28.91 1.52 5.69
C SER A 21 -28.92 2.59 6.79
N ARG A 22 -30.09 3.19 7.06
CA ARG A 22 -30.32 4.19 8.14
C ARG A 22 -29.96 3.68 9.54
N PHE A 23 -30.04 2.38 9.78
CA PHE A 23 -29.59 1.75 11.03
C PHE A 23 -28.07 1.56 11.09
N TRP A 24 -27.43 1.25 9.96
CA TRP A 24 -25.99 0.99 9.91
C TRP A 24 -25.14 2.26 9.95
N TYR A 25 -25.63 3.37 9.40
CA TYR A 25 -24.89 4.65 9.41
C TYR A 25 -24.40 5.11 10.80
N PRO A 26 -25.21 5.12 11.88
CA PRO A 26 -24.73 5.52 13.20
C PRO A 26 -23.70 4.54 13.78
N VAL A 27 -23.90 3.23 13.57
CA VAL A 27 -22.97 2.19 14.04
C VAL A 27 -21.61 2.33 13.33
N LEU A 28 -21.64 2.44 12.00
CA LEU A 28 -20.44 2.63 11.19
C LEU A 28 -19.80 4.00 11.44
N GLY A 29 -20.58 5.03 11.72
CA GLY A 29 -20.10 6.36 12.09
C GLY A 29 -19.35 6.34 13.42
N ALA A 30 -19.89 5.67 14.44
CA ALA A 30 -19.21 5.48 15.73
C ALA A 30 -17.92 4.66 15.57
N ALA A 31 -17.97 3.55 14.82
CA ALA A 31 -16.80 2.74 14.50
C ALA A 31 -15.72 3.54 13.73
N SER A 32 -16.14 4.38 12.77
CA SER A 32 -15.26 5.25 11.99
C SER A 32 -14.56 6.29 12.87
N LYS A 33 -15.27 6.93 13.80
CA LYS A 33 -14.66 7.85 14.78
C LYS A 33 -13.63 7.14 15.67
N GLY A 34 -13.96 5.95 16.16
CA GLY A 34 -13.04 5.13 16.96
C GLY A 34 -11.77 4.75 16.18
N TYR A 35 -11.94 4.27 14.94
CA TYR A 35 -10.83 3.97 14.04
C TYR A 35 -9.97 5.22 13.74
N GLY A 36 -10.61 6.35 13.42
CA GLY A 36 -9.94 7.62 13.14
C GLY A 36 -9.09 8.09 14.31
N ARG A 37 -9.61 7.99 15.54
CA ARG A 37 -8.84 8.31 16.75
C ARG A 37 -7.64 7.38 16.95
N ALA A 38 -7.82 6.07 16.72
CA ALA A 38 -6.72 5.11 16.79
C ALA A 38 -5.61 5.38 15.76
N VAL A 39 -5.98 5.75 14.52
CA VAL A 39 -5.04 6.16 13.47
C VAL A 39 -4.31 7.45 13.85
N GLU A 40 -5.01 8.43 14.43
CA GLU A 40 -4.41 9.68 14.89
C GLU A 40 -3.39 9.45 16.02
N ILE A 41 -3.72 8.62 17.01
CA ILE A 41 -2.79 8.23 18.08
C ILE A 41 -1.56 7.55 17.47
N ARG A 42 -1.77 6.62 16.53
CA ARG A 42 -0.68 5.94 15.82
C ARG A 42 0.20 6.95 15.10
N ARG A 43 -0.38 7.92 14.38
CA ARG A 43 0.35 8.99 13.68
C ARG A 43 1.20 9.82 14.66
N LYS A 44 0.60 10.30 15.75
CA LYS A 44 1.32 11.06 16.80
C LYS A 44 2.48 10.26 17.39
N ASN A 45 2.33 8.95 17.60
CA ASN A 45 3.41 8.09 18.07
C ASN A 45 4.58 7.98 17.08
N TYR A 46 4.31 8.04 15.77
CA TYR A 46 5.39 8.13 14.78
C TYR A 46 6.01 9.52 14.76
N GLU A 47 5.22 10.60 14.74
CA GLU A 47 5.70 11.99 14.70
C GLU A 47 6.61 12.33 15.89
N THR A 48 6.20 11.94 17.10
CA THR A 48 6.95 12.15 18.35
C THR A 48 8.15 11.21 18.54
N GLY A 49 8.43 10.31 17.58
CA GLY A 49 9.56 9.38 17.67
C GLY A 49 9.39 8.23 18.67
N LYS A 50 8.22 8.09 19.31
CA LYS A 50 7.92 6.99 20.25
C LYS A 50 7.93 5.60 19.61
N ARG A 51 7.86 5.52 18.28
CA ARG A 51 8.01 4.27 17.52
C ARG A 51 9.31 4.25 16.73
N PRO A 52 10.02 3.10 16.70
CA PRO A 52 11.27 2.98 15.97
C PRO A 52 11.04 3.18 14.47
N ARG A 53 11.90 3.99 13.86
CA ARG A 53 11.97 4.20 12.40
C ARG A 53 13.23 3.51 11.89
N ARG A 54 13.07 2.53 11.01
CA ARG A 54 14.19 1.86 10.34
C ARG A 54 14.45 2.56 9.00
N LYS A 55 15.71 2.94 8.74
CA LYS A 55 16.11 3.64 7.53
C LYS A 55 16.85 2.68 6.61
N LEU A 56 16.41 2.59 5.36
CA LEU A 56 17.14 1.84 4.35
C LEU A 56 18.41 2.59 3.91
N PRO A 57 19.47 1.87 3.53
CA PRO A 57 20.77 2.44 3.16
C PRO A 57 20.78 3.13 1.79
N PHE A 58 19.66 3.10 1.07
CA PHE A 58 19.45 3.74 -0.22
C PHE A 58 18.16 4.60 -0.19
N PRO A 59 18.00 5.56 -1.11
CA PRO A 59 16.78 6.38 -1.22
C PRO A 59 15.53 5.55 -1.45
N VAL A 60 14.41 5.98 -0.87
CA VAL A 60 13.14 5.24 -0.94
C VAL A 60 11.99 6.20 -1.26
N VAL A 61 11.15 5.81 -2.21
CA VAL A 61 9.91 6.50 -2.58
C VAL A 61 8.73 5.63 -2.13
N SER A 62 7.82 6.18 -1.33
CA SER A 62 6.63 5.45 -0.89
C SER A 62 5.43 5.84 -1.77
N VAL A 63 4.78 4.85 -2.40
CA VAL A 63 3.58 5.06 -3.22
C VAL A 63 2.34 4.57 -2.48
N GLY A 64 1.68 5.51 -1.81
CA GLY A 64 0.48 5.27 -1.01
C GLY A 64 -0.81 5.70 -1.69
N ASN A 65 -1.95 5.33 -1.10
CA ASN A 65 -3.25 5.92 -1.41
C ASN A 65 -4.10 5.91 -0.14
N LEU A 66 -5.00 6.88 -0.04
CA LEU A 66 -5.90 7.09 1.09
C LEU A 66 -7.23 6.33 0.94
N THR A 67 -7.60 6.00 -0.31
CA THR A 67 -8.85 5.30 -0.61
C THR A 67 -8.63 3.81 -0.90
N TRP A 68 -9.72 3.05 -0.80
CA TRP A 68 -9.79 1.63 -1.04
C TRP A 68 -10.35 1.44 -2.47
N GLY A 69 -9.61 0.74 -3.34
CA GLY A 69 -9.99 0.55 -4.75
C GLY A 69 -8.83 0.74 -5.74
N GLY A 70 -9.15 0.73 -7.03
CA GLY A 70 -8.20 0.93 -8.13
C GLY A 70 -7.77 2.38 -8.23
N SER A 71 -6.70 2.73 -7.53
CA SER A 71 -6.26 4.13 -7.36
C SER A 71 -5.09 4.53 -8.25
N GLY A 72 -4.87 3.79 -9.34
CA GLY A 72 -3.76 4.05 -10.28
C GLY A 72 -2.36 3.84 -9.70
N LYS A 73 -2.24 3.24 -8.51
CA LYS A 73 -0.93 2.95 -7.88
C LYS A 73 -0.04 2.11 -8.77
N THR A 74 -0.57 1.01 -9.29
CA THR A 74 0.18 0.04 -10.08
C THR A 74 0.77 0.67 -11.35
N PRO A 75 -0.01 1.38 -12.20
CA PRO A 75 0.56 2.14 -13.31
C PRO A 75 1.60 3.19 -12.90
N PHE A 76 1.41 3.87 -11.77
CA PHE A 76 2.35 4.88 -11.29
C PHE A 76 3.66 4.26 -10.78
N VAL A 77 3.60 3.12 -10.09
CA VAL A 77 4.78 2.35 -9.68
C VAL A 77 5.55 1.86 -10.91
N GLU A 78 4.85 1.35 -11.93
CA GLU A 78 5.46 0.95 -13.20
C GLU A 78 6.15 2.13 -13.89
N TYR A 79 5.48 3.28 -13.95
CA TYR A 79 6.07 4.50 -14.50
C TYR A 79 7.34 4.92 -13.75
N LEU A 80 7.32 4.96 -12.42
CA LEU A 80 8.51 5.30 -11.62
C LEU A 80 9.65 4.32 -11.88
N ALA A 81 9.37 3.03 -11.88
CA ALA A 81 10.35 2.00 -12.13
C ALA A 81 10.99 2.13 -13.52
N TYR A 82 10.18 2.45 -14.54
CA TYR A 82 10.66 2.76 -15.88
C TYR A 82 11.57 4.00 -15.90
N ARG A 83 11.17 5.13 -15.29
CA ARG A 83 12.00 6.35 -15.23
C ARG A 83 13.33 6.13 -14.50
N ILE A 84 13.35 5.29 -13.46
CA ILE A 84 14.58 4.95 -12.73
C ILE A 84 15.52 4.10 -13.60
N ASN A 85 14.94 3.21 -14.41
CA ASN A 85 15.72 2.41 -15.36
C ASN A 85 16.32 3.27 -16.48
N GLU A 86 15.62 4.30 -16.96
CA GLU A 86 16.14 5.23 -17.97
C GLU A 86 17.43 5.95 -17.53
N ILE A 87 17.57 6.22 -16.23
CA ILE A 87 18.80 6.80 -15.65
C ILE A 87 19.81 5.74 -15.21
N GLN A 88 19.70 4.52 -15.74
CA GLN A 88 20.58 3.37 -15.49
C GLN A 88 20.72 2.98 -14.01
N LYS A 89 19.67 3.21 -13.22
CA LYS A 89 19.61 2.81 -11.81
C LYS A 89 18.73 1.58 -11.62
N ARG A 90 19.09 0.75 -10.65
CA ARG A 90 18.36 -0.47 -10.33
C ARG A 90 17.30 -0.21 -9.26
N ALA A 91 16.04 -0.20 -9.68
CA ALA A 91 14.90 -0.07 -8.79
C ALA A 91 14.58 -1.39 -8.07
N LEU A 92 14.08 -1.26 -6.84
CA LEU A 92 13.52 -2.35 -6.03
C LEU A 92 12.09 -1.99 -5.61
N ILE A 93 11.10 -2.72 -6.13
CA ILE A 93 9.69 -2.61 -5.70
C ILE A 93 9.47 -3.51 -4.49
N LEU A 94 8.93 -2.96 -3.41
CA LEU A 94 8.65 -3.65 -2.14
C LEU A 94 7.15 -3.64 -1.85
N THR A 95 6.50 -4.74 -2.18
CA THR A 95 5.08 -4.93 -1.91
C THR A 95 4.86 -5.89 -0.75
N ARG A 96 3.72 -5.75 -0.08
CA ARG A 96 3.35 -6.61 1.04
C ARG A 96 2.82 -7.98 0.59
N GLY A 97 2.50 -8.14 -0.69
CA GLY A 97 1.97 -9.38 -1.26
C GLY A 97 0.49 -9.61 -0.94
N TYR A 98 -0.29 -8.54 -0.74
CA TYR A 98 -1.75 -8.67 -0.52
C TYR A 98 -2.51 -9.10 -1.76
N SER A 99 -2.04 -8.69 -2.94
CA SER A 99 -2.57 -9.11 -4.23
C SER A 99 -1.47 -9.84 -4.98
N GLN A 100 -1.61 -11.16 -5.17
CA GLN A 100 -0.63 -11.95 -5.92
C GLN A 100 -0.55 -11.47 -7.38
N ASP A 101 -1.69 -11.08 -7.94
CA ASP A 101 -1.81 -10.58 -9.31
C ASP A 101 -0.92 -9.36 -9.57
N GLU A 102 -0.78 -8.46 -8.57
CA GLU A 102 0.06 -7.26 -8.69
C GLU A 102 1.56 -7.63 -8.78
N VAL A 103 2.00 -8.64 -8.04
CA VAL A 103 3.40 -9.10 -8.05
C VAL A 103 3.73 -9.74 -9.40
N VAL A 104 2.81 -10.55 -9.92
CA VAL A 104 2.95 -11.20 -11.22
C VAL A 104 3.03 -10.14 -12.31
N GLN A 105 2.11 -9.17 -12.29
CA GLN A 105 2.08 -8.06 -13.24
C GLN A 105 3.41 -7.29 -13.26
N TYR A 106 3.97 -6.92 -12.09
CA TYR A 106 5.26 -6.24 -12.06
C TYR A 106 6.39 -7.09 -12.64
N ARG A 107 6.40 -8.41 -12.39
CA ARG A 107 7.45 -9.30 -12.91
C ARG A 107 7.37 -9.47 -14.41
N GLU A 108 6.16 -9.49 -14.96
CA GLU A 108 5.92 -9.61 -16.40
C GLU A 108 6.24 -8.31 -17.14
N HIS A 109 5.76 -7.17 -16.64
CA HIS A 109 5.97 -5.87 -17.30
C HIS A 109 7.36 -5.27 -17.06
N LEU A 110 8.02 -5.61 -15.95
CA LEU A 110 9.29 -5.01 -15.53
C LEU A 110 10.35 -6.07 -15.20
N PRO A 111 10.77 -6.91 -16.16
CA PRO A 111 11.73 -7.99 -15.91
C PRO A 111 13.12 -7.49 -15.45
N TYR A 112 13.41 -6.21 -15.67
CA TYR A 112 14.65 -5.54 -15.27
C TYR A 112 14.63 -4.98 -13.83
N VAL A 113 13.48 -5.02 -13.14
CA VAL A 113 13.29 -4.47 -11.79
C VAL A 113 13.26 -5.58 -10.77
N LEU A 114 13.86 -5.33 -9.60
CA LEU A 114 13.79 -6.28 -8.48
C LEU A 114 12.43 -6.14 -7.78
N VAL A 115 11.74 -7.25 -7.53
CA VAL A 115 10.44 -7.25 -6.83
C VAL A 115 10.53 -8.09 -5.57
N GLY A 116 10.42 -7.43 -4.42
CA GLY A 116 10.41 -8.04 -3.09
C GLY A 116 9.02 -8.09 -2.49
N THR A 117 8.62 -9.26 -1.98
CA THR A 117 7.33 -9.48 -1.33
C THR A 117 7.52 -9.86 0.14
N GLY A 118 6.94 -9.11 1.06
CA GLY A 118 7.04 -9.46 2.48
C GLY A 118 6.24 -8.57 3.43
N LYS A 119 5.92 -9.11 4.61
CA LYS A 119 5.19 -8.37 5.67
C LYS A 119 6.00 -7.18 6.20
N ASP A 120 7.32 -7.36 6.34
CA ASP A 120 8.27 -6.32 6.75
C ASP A 120 9.12 -5.90 5.56
N ARG A 121 8.84 -4.71 5.04
CA ARG A 121 9.55 -4.15 3.87
C ARG A 121 11.03 -3.91 4.13
N TYR A 122 11.42 -3.64 5.38
CA TYR A 122 12.82 -3.38 5.70
C TYR A 122 13.64 -4.66 5.58
N GLU A 123 13.19 -5.74 6.21
CA GLU A 123 13.87 -7.04 6.16
C GLU A 123 13.94 -7.57 4.73
N THR A 124 12.83 -7.49 3.99
CA THR A 124 12.80 -7.90 2.57
C THR A 124 13.77 -7.10 1.71
N ALA A 125 13.88 -5.79 1.93
CA ALA A 125 14.80 -4.96 1.19
C ALA A 125 16.27 -5.29 1.48
N MET A 126 16.59 -5.52 2.75
CA MET A 126 17.94 -5.89 3.17
C MET A 126 18.34 -7.24 2.59
N ALA A 127 17.46 -8.24 2.65
CA ALA A 127 17.70 -9.58 2.09
C ALA A 127 17.94 -9.56 0.56
N ILE A 128 17.23 -8.69 -0.18
CA ILE A 128 17.44 -8.54 -1.63
C ILE A 128 18.75 -7.81 -1.92
N ARG A 129 19.06 -6.78 -1.12
CA ARG A 129 20.29 -6.00 -1.27
C ARG A 129 21.55 -6.84 -1.06
N GLU A 130 21.51 -7.85 -0.20
CA GLU A 130 22.64 -8.77 0.01
C GLU A 130 23.05 -9.49 -1.28
N LYS A 131 22.09 -9.76 -2.17
CA LYS A 131 22.30 -10.53 -3.40
C LYS A 131 22.38 -9.67 -4.65
N HIS A 132 21.83 -8.46 -4.60
CA HIS A 132 21.70 -7.59 -5.76
C HIS A 132 22.01 -6.14 -5.40
N ARG A 133 22.64 -5.43 -6.34
CA ARG A 133 22.76 -3.98 -6.25
C ARG A 133 21.37 -3.34 -6.31
N VAL A 134 21.09 -2.45 -5.37
CA VAL A 134 19.85 -1.65 -5.30
C VAL A 134 20.23 -0.18 -5.19
N ASP A 135 19.76 0.65 -6.12
CA ASP A 135 20.04 2.08 -6.13
C ASP A 135 18.84 2.90 -5.58
N LEU A 136 17.61 2.40 -5.71
CA LEU A 136 16.40 3.07 -5.20
C LEU A 136 15.28 2.06 -4.86
N GLY A 137 14.57 2.27 -3.75
CA GLY A 137 13.40 1.47 -3.35
C GLY A 137 12.06 2.16 -3.60
N ILE A 138 11.04 1.41 -4.01
CA ILE A 138 9.65 1.86 -4.17
C ILE A 138 8.76 1.04 -3.22
N LEU A 139 7.97 1.67 -2.34
CA LEU A 139 7.14 1.00 -1.29
C LEU A 139 5.63 1.05 -1.52
#